data_AF-A0A453PHZ6-F1
#
_entry.id   AF-A0A453PHZ6-F1
#
_cell.length_a   1.000
_cell.length_b   1.000
_cell.length_c   1.000
_cell.angle_alpha   90.00
_cell.angle_beta   90.00
_cell.angle_gamma   90.00
#
_symmetry.space_group_name_H-M   'P 1'
#
loop_
_entity.id
_entity.type
_entity.pdbx_description
1 polymer ?
#
loop_
_entity_poly.entity_id
_entity_poly.type
_entity_poly.pdbx_seq_one_letter_code
_entity_poly.pdbx_strand_id
1 'polypeptide(L)'
;MVLLVVATASDPASIGPAAAFLAMPGWSPGPPIPEGMESFTNGNVRLLKHERSIVAEDDLDRRWQEATGEAVSEVIFLSKHTAVSNRPALTVHPIGVPHLREDETPPQGGRPGWAAVPDPRIGPWFRLMQKVAADQGLVPEFEVRCFLDAFSISESTDFNTDCF
;
A
#
# COMPACT_ATOMS: atom_id res chain seq x y z
N MET A 1 -8.83 -9.10 12.83
CA MET A 1 -8.50 -8.08 11.82
C MET A 1 -7.42 -8.62 10.91
N VAL A 2 -7.43 -8.22 9.65
CA VAL A 2 -6.47 -8.65 8.63
C VAL A 2 -5.70 -7.47 8.06
N LEU A 3 -4.50 -7.75 7.54
CA LEU A 3 -3.67 -6.81 6.81
C LEU A 3 -3.76 -7.13 5.32
N LEU A 4 -4.06 -6.13 4.50
CA LEU A 4 -4.06 -6.27 3.05
C LEU A 4 -2.73 -5.80 2.48
N VAL A 5 -2.05 -6.66 1.73
CA VAL A 5 -0.95 -6.29 0.84
C VAL A 5 -1.51 -6.29 -0.58
N VAL A 6 -1.34 -5.20 -1.31
CA VAL A 6 -1.93 -4.99 -2.63
C VAL A 6 -0.83 -4.86 -3.66
N ALA A 7 -0.93 -5.67 -4.71
CA ALA A 7 -0.02 -5.67 -5.84
C ALA A 7 -0.83 -5.58 -7.13
N THR A 8 -0.35 -4.78 -8.09
CA THR A 8 -1.00 -4.67 -9.40
C THR A 8 -0.10 -5.18 -10.53
N ALA A 9 -0.68 -5.87 -11.50
CA ALA A 9 0.03 -6.24 -12.73
C ALA A 9 0.32 -5.02 -13.63
N SER A 10 -0.40 -3.91 -13.44
CA SER A 10 -0.14 -2.64 -14.15
C SER A 10 1.12 -1.92 -13.69
N ASP A 11 1.71 -2.34 -12.56
CA ASP A 11 2.92 -1.78 -11.99
C ASP A 11 4.03 -2.84 -11.93
N PRO A 12 5.06 -2.76 -12.79
CA PRO A 12 6.17 -3.70 -12.78
C PRO A 12 6.88 -3.83 -11.42
N ALA A 13 6.88 -2.77 -10.60
CA ALA A 13 7.50 -2.80 -9.27
C ALA A 13 6.68 -3.58 -8.24
N SER A 14 5.39 -3.84 -8.48
CA SER A 14 4.55 -4.73 -7.66
C SER A 14 4.88 -6.21 -7.86
N ILE A 15 5.24 -6.60 -9.09
CA ILE A 15 5.26 -8.01 -9.53
C ILE A 15 6.32 -8.81 -8.77
N GLY A 16 7.55 -8.30 -8.71
CA GLY A 16 8.66 -8.97 -8.03
C GLY A 16 8.39 -9.20 -6.54
N PRO A 17 8.05 -8.16 -5.76
CA PRO A 17 7.72 -8.32 -4.34
C PRO A 17 6.52 -9.26 -4.09
N ALA A 18 5.45 -9.19 -4.90
CA ALA A 18 4.30 -10.08 -4.77
C ALA A 18 4.68 -11.55 -5.02
N ALA A 19 5.49 -11.81 -6.05
CA ALA A 19 6.01 -13.16 -6.31
C ALA A 19 6.91 -13.67 -5.18
N ALA A 20 7.76 -12.79 -4.62
CA ALA A 20 8.60 -13.13 -3.48
C ALA A 20 7.77 -13.48 -2.22
N PHE A 21 6.67 -12.75 -1.96
CA PHE A 21 5.71 -13.12 -0.92
C PHE A 21 5.16 -14.52 -1.17
N LEU A 22 4.58 -14.78 -2.33
CA LEU A 22 3.94 -16.06 -2.65
C LEU A 22 4.90 -17.26 -2.68
N ALA A 23 6.20 -17.02 -2.89
CA ALA A 23 7.23 -18.05 -2.81
C ALA A 23 7.54 -18.47 -1.35
N MET A 24 7.16 -17.67 -0.35
CA MET A 24 7.30 -18.04 1.05
C MET A 24 6.32 -19.18 1.43
N PRO A 25 6.65 -20.04 2.39
CA PRO A 25 5.71 -21.05 2.86
C PRO A 25 4.50 -20.40 3.57
N GLY A 26 3.36 -21.10 3.53
CA GLY A 26 2.15 -20.72 4.28
C GLY A 26 1.09 -19.97 3.47
N TRP A 27 1.35 -19.65 2.21
CA TRP A 27 0.33 -19.07 1.33
C TRP A 27 -0.63 -20.12 0.78
N SER A 28 -1.92 -19.82 0.83
CA SER A 28 -2.98 -20.57 0.17
C SER A 28 -3.88 -19.63 -0.64
N PRO A 29 -4.63 -20.13 -1.65
CA PRO A 29 -5.67 -19.35 -2.30
C PRO A 29 -6.66 -18.78 -1.26
N GLY A 30 -7.04 -17.51 -1.42
CA GLY A 30 -8.01 -16.81 -0.58
C GLY A 30 -9.42 -16.83 -1.18
N PRO A 31 -10.38 -16.13 -0.55
CA PRO A 31 -11.75 -16.05 -1.04
C PRO A 31 -11.83 -15.31 -2.38
N PRO A 32 -12.78 -15.66 -3.27
CA PRO A 32 -13.04 -14.86 -4.45
C PRO A 32 -13.54 -13.47 -4.03
N ILE A 33 -12.93 -12.43 -4.58
CA ILE A 33 -13.31 -11.03 -4.34
C ILE A 33 -14.03 -10.52 -5.60
N PRO A 34 -15.02 -9.60 -5.46
CA PRO A 34 -15.57 -8.88 -6.59
C PRO A 34 -14.49 -8.27 -7.48
N GLU A 35 -14.81 -7.99 -8.75
CA GLU A 35 -13.93 -7.22 -9.67
C GLU A 35 -12.68 -7.95 -10.19
N GLY A 36 -12.59 -9.27 -10.02
CA GLY A 36 -11.57 -10.10 -10.68
C GLY A 36 -10.19 -10.06 -10.01
N MET A 37 -10.14 -9.69 -8.72
CA MET A 37 -8.89 -9.77 -7.96
C MET A 37 -8.60 -11.22 -7.54
N GLU A 38 -7.36 -11.65 -7.74
CA GLU A 38 -6.84 -12.85 -7.09
C GLU A 38 -6.50 -12.51 -5.64
N SER A 39 -6.90 -13.36 -4.70
CA SER A 39 -6.56 -13.21 -3.29
C SER A 39 -5.80 -14.43 -2.78
N PHE A 40 -4.87 -14.20 -1.85
CA PHE A 40 -4.06 -15.22 -1.20
C PHE A 40 -4.02 -14.94 0.29
N THR A 41 -3.94 -16.00 1.09
CA THR A 41 -4.02 -15.94 2.56
C THR A 41 -2.78 -16.54 3.19
N ASN A 42 -2.24 -15.87 4.21
CA ASN A 42 -1.22 -16.41 5.11
C ASN A 42 -1.39 -15.79 6.51
N GLY A 43 -1.88 -16.57 7.48
CA GLY A 43 -2.18 -16.07 8.82
C GLY A 43 -3.18 -14.90 8.80
N ASN A 44 -2.80 -13.75 9.35
CA ASN A 44 -3.59 -12.51 9.32
C ASN A 44 -3.29 -11.60 8.12
N VAL A 45 -2.43 -12.03 7.19
CA VAL A 45 -2.08 -11.27 5.97
C VAL A 45 -2.88 -11.80 4.79
N ARG A 46 -3.34 -10.89 3.95
CA ARG A 46 -3.99 -11.16 2.66
C ARG A 46 -3.17 -10.48 1.58
N LEU A 47 -2.81 -11.20 0.52
CA LEU A 47 -2.19 -10.61 -0.66
C LEU A 47 -3.25 -10.53 -1.77
N LEU A 48 -3.49 -9.34 -2.28
CA LEU A 48 -4.41 -9.05 -3.37
C LEU A 48 -3.62 -8.75 -4.62
N LYS A 49 -3.99 -9.40 -5.72
CA LYS A 49 -3.42 -9.17 -7.05
C LYS A 49 -4.53 -8.79 -8.02
N HIS A 50 -4.36 -7.68 -8.73
CA HIS A 50 -5.31 -7.25 -9.76
C HIS A 50 -4.61 -6.53 -10.91
N GLU A 51 -5.33 -6.26 -12.00
CA GLU A 51 -4.77 -5.58 -13.17
C GLU A 51 -5.00 -4.07 -13.18
N ARG A 52 -5.89 -3.57 -12.32
CA ARG A 52 -6.20 -2.14 -12.22
C ARG A 52 -5.07 -1.33 -11.61
N SER A 53 -5.02 -0.03 -11.90
CA SER A 53 -4.07 0.89 -11.26
C SER A 53 -4.35 0.99 -9.76
N ILE A 54 -3.31 0.96 -8.93
CA ILE A 54 -3.45 1.14 -7.48
C ILE A 54 -4.19 2.43 -7.12
N VAL A 55 -3.98 3.51 -7.87
CA VAL A 55 -4.59 4.83 -7.59
C VAL A 55 -6.11 4.86 -7.74
N ALA A 56 -6.69 3.80 -8.28
CA ALA A 56 -8.13 3.65 -8.48
C ALA A 56 -8.80 2.73 -7.42
N GLU A 57 -8.06 2.32 -6.39
CA GLU A 57 -8.54 1.34 -5.41
C GLU A 57 -9.20 1.98 -4.17
N ASP A 58 -9.91 3.09 -4.35
CA ASP A 58 -10.65 3.78 -3.27
C ASP A 58 -11.52 2.77 -2.48
N ASP A 59 -11.54 2.95 -1.15
CA ASP A 59 -12.32 2.17 -0.18
C ASP A 59 -12.07 0.64 -0.26
N LEU A 60 -10.86 0.20 -0.63
CA LEU A 60 -10.52 -1.22 -0.75
C LEU A 60 -10.73 -2.01 0.55
N ASP A 61 -10.41 -1.39 1.67
CA ASP A 61 -10.64 -1.91 3.01
C ASP A 61 -12.13 -2.23 3.26
N ARG A 62 -13.01 -1.28 2.92
CA ARG A 62 -14.46 -1.45 3.04
C ARG A 62 -14.98 -2.51 2.09
N ARG A 63 -14.59 -2.46 0.81
CA ARG A 63 -14.99 -3.47 -0.18
C ARG A 63 -14.56 -4.88 0.24
N TRP A 64 -13.37 -5.01 0.82
CA TRP A 64 -12.89 -6.28 1.37
C TRP A 64 -13.76 -6.76 2.53
N GLN A 65 -14.03 -5.89 3.51
CA GLN A 65 -14.84 -6.23 4.68
C GLN A 65 -16.27 -6.59 4.29
N GLU A 66 -16.88 -5.87 3.34
CA GLU A 66 -18.22 -6.17 2.80
C GLU A 66 -18.25 -7.54 2.11
N ALA A 67 -17.21 -7.90 1.36
CA ALA A 67 -17.15 -9.15 0.61
C ALA A 67 -16.82 -10.39 1.49
N THR A 68 -16.00 -10.22 2.53
CA THR A 68 -15.42 -11.34 3.28
C THR A 68 -15.88 -11.42 4.74
N GLY A 69 -16.42 -10.32 5.27
CA GLY A 69 -16.68 -10.15 6.71
C GLY A 69 -15.43 -9.92 7.55
N GLU A 70 -14.23 -9.89 6.95
CA GLU A 70 -12.97 -9.67 7.67
C GLU A 70 -12.69 -8.16 7.81
N ALA A 71 -12.65 -7.67 9.05
CA ALA A 71 -12.25 -6.29 9.32
C ALA A 71 -10.76 -6.06 8.98
N VAL A 72 -10.47 -4.97 8.27
CA VAL A 72 -9.12 -4.60 7.84
C VAL A 72 -8.49 -3.69 8.89
N SER A 73 -7.25 -3.98 9.30
CA SER A 73 -6.46 -3.11 10.17
C SER A 73 -5.51 -2.20 9.42
N GLU A 74 -5.16 -2.58 8.19
CA GLU A 74 -4.11 -1.90 7.43
C GLU A 74 -4.14 -2.33 5.95
N VAL A 75 -3.77 -1.40 5.08
CA VAL A 75 -3.54 -1.65 3.66
C VAL A 75 -2.15 -1.17 3.25
N ILE A 76 -1.35 -2.07 2.67
CA ILE A 76 -0.01 -1.80 2.14
C ILE A 76 -0.04 -1.95 0.63
N PHE A 77 0.32 -0.91 -0.09
CA PHE A 77 0.47 -0.97 -1.55
C PHE A 77 1.92 -1.18 -1.94
N LEU A 78 2.17 -2.23 -2.73
CA LEU A 78 3.43 -2.42 -3.44
C LEU A 78 3.36 -1.55 -4.69
N SER A 79 4.24 -0.57 -4.82
CA SER A 79 4.17 0.40 -5.92
C SER A 79 5.55 0.85 -6.35
N LYS A 80 5.67 1.22 -7.63
CA LYS A 80 6.77 2.04 -8.10
C LYS A 80 6.63 3.42 -7.50
N HIS A 81 7.78 4.04 -7.25
CA HIS A 81 7.89 5.45 -6.99
C HIS A 81 8.59 6.10 -8.20
N THR A 82 8.03 7.18 -8.74
CA THR A 82 8.65 7.91 -9.85
C THR A 82 9.16 9.25 -9.32
N ALA A 83 10.48 9.36 -9.13
CA ALA A 83 11.14 10.59 -8.72
C ALA A 83 11.87 11.25 -9.88
N VAL A 84 11.87 12.58 -9.93
CA VAL A 84 12.58 13.40 -10.94
C VAL A 84 14.11 13.23 -10.83
N SER A 85 14.61 12.77 -9.68
CA SER A 85 16.05 12.62 -9.41
C SER A 85 16.75 11.57 -10.27
N ASN A 86 16.01 10.70 -10.98
CA ASN A 86 16.53 9.59 -11.79
C ASN A 86 17.47 8.64 -11.02
N ARG A 87 17.41 8.67 -9.69
CA ARG A 87 18.15 7.77 -8.80
C ARG A 87 17.24 6.62 -8.37
N PRO A 88 17.73 5.37 -8.39
CA PRO A 88 17.00 4.26 -7.78
C PRO A 88 16.71 4.56 -6.31
N ALA A 89 15.49 4.27 -5.86
CA ALA A 89 15.10 4.53 -4.48
C ALA A 89 14.20 3.42 -3.93
N LEU A 90 14.39 3.13 -2.65
CA LEU A 90 13.48 2.35 -1.82
C LEU A 90 12.76 3.31 -0.89
N THR A 91 11.43 3.37 -1.00
CA THR A 91 10.61 4.37 -0.31
C THR A 91 9.53 3.72 0.52
N VAL A 92 9.18 4.40 1.62
CA VAL A 92 7.96 4.15 2.41
C VAL A 92 7.32 5.50 2.69
N HIS A 93 6.01 5.60 2.55
CA HIS A 93 5.29 6.84 2.83
C HIS A 93 3.82 6.54 3.13
N PRO A 94 3.13 7.38 3.93
CA PRO A 94 1.69 7.34 3.99
C PRO A 94 1.07 7.75 2.64
N ILE A 95 -0.22 7.46 2.49
CA ILE A 95 -1.02 7.75 1.31
C ILE A 95 -1.84 9.01 1.57
N GLY A 96 -1.92 9.93 0.62
CA GLY A 96 -2.66 11.19 0.77
C GLY A 96 -2.24 12.31 -0.16
N VAL A 97 -3.12 13.30 -0.35
CA VAL A 97 -2.87 14.54 -1.12
C VAL A 97 -3.22 15.79 -0.29
N PRO A 98 -2.62 15.97 0.90
CA PRO A 98 -3.02 17.04 1.83
C PRO A 98 -2.68 18.45 1.33
N HIS A 99 -1.82 18.56 0.31
CA HIS A 99 -1.36 19.84 -0.24
C HIS A 99 -2.32 20.45 -1.26
N LEU A 100 -3.23 19.67 -1.84
CA LEU A 100 -4.25 20.16 -2.77
C LEU A 100 -5.44 20.73 -2.02
N ARG A 101 -6.05 21.77 -2.58
CA ARG A 101 -7.32 22.34 -2.10
C ARG A 101 -8.47 21.44 -2.52
N GLU A 102 -9.56 21.45 -1.74
CA GLU A 102 -10.72 20.59 -1.98
C GLU A 102 -11.36 20.72 -3.38
N ASP A 103 -11.18 21.85 -4.05
CA ASP A 103 -11.66 22.13 -5.40
C ASP A 103 -10.70 21.67 -6.52
N GLU A 104 -9.50 21.20 -6.18
CA GLU A 104 -8.51 20.71 -7.13
C GLU A 104 -8.67 19.20 -7.41
N THR A 105 -8.39 18.78 -8.63
CA THR A 105 -8.42 17.35 -9.00
C THR A 105 -7.02 16.75 -8.84
N PRO A 106 -6.85 15.72 -7.99
CA PRO A 106 -5.56 15.07 -7.83
C PRO A 106 -5.14 14.35 -9.12
N PRO A 107 -3.91 14.55 -9.61
CA PRO A 107 -3.44 13.91 -10.84
C PRO A 107 -3.26 12.39 -10.68
N GLN A 108 -3.18 11.88 -9.44
CA GLN A 108 -2.78 10.51 -9.10
C GLN A 108 -3.79 9.83 -8.16
N GLY A 109 -5.07 10.18 -8.27
CA GLY A 109 -6.16 9.56 -7.51
C GLY A 109 -6.37 10.13 -6.10
N GLY A 110 -7.43 9.63 -5.46
CA GLY A 110 -7.87 9.96 -4.11
C GLY A 110 -8.52 11.34 -3.95
N ARG A 111 -8.68 11.76 -2.69
CA ARG A 111 -9.37 13.01 -2.31
C ARG A 111 -8.39 14.16 -2.06
N PRO A 112 -8.58 15.35 -2.67
CA PRO A 112 -7.77 16.52 -2.39
C PRO A 112 -7.96 17.00 -0.93
N GLY A 113 -6.89 17.55 -0.33
CA GLY A 113 -6.93 18.05 1.04
C GLY A 113 -7.00 16.95 2.11
N TRP A 114 -6.85 15.69 1.72
CA TRP A 114 -6.98 14.54 2.61
C TRP A 114 -5.70 13.70 2.64
N ALA A 115 -5.44 13.05 3.78
CA ALA A 115 -4.42 12.03 3.92
C ALA A 115 -4.90 10.90 4.82
N ALA A 116 -4.47 9.68 4.52
CA ALA A 116 -4.69 8.52 5.37
C ALA A 116 -3.96 8.69 6.70
N VAL A 117 -4.50 8.07 7.75
CA VAL A 117 -3.83 8.07 9.06
C VAL A 117 -2.52 7.29 8.92
N PRO A 118 -1.35 7.89 9.22
CA PRO A 118 -0.08 7.19 9.05
C PRO A 118 0.02 5.98 9.98
N ASP A 119 0.44 4.83 9.45
CA ASP A 119 0.72 3.65 10.28
C ASP A 119 1.95 3.92 11.17
N PRO A 120 1.86 3.73 12.50
CA PRO A 120 2.99 3.93 13.41
C PRO A 120 4.22 3.06 13.09
N ARG A 121 4.07 2.00 12.28
CA ARG A 121 5.14 1.10 11.83
C ARG A 121 5.95 1.66 10.67
N ILE A 122 5.55 2.77 10.04
CA ILE A 122 6.35 3.43 8.98
C ILE A 122 7.78 3.75 9.48
N GLY A 123 7.92 4.31 10.69
CA GLY A 123 9.22 4.63 11.27
C GLY A 123 10.11 3.40 11.48
N PRO A 124 9.63 2.36 12.20
CA PRO A 124 10.30 1.07 12.30
C PRO A 124 10.68 0.43 10.95
N TRP A 125 9.78 0.44 9.97
CA TRP A 125 10.04 -0.11 8.64
C TRP A 125 11.10 0.67 7.89
N PHE A 126 11.08 2.00 7.96
CA PHE A 126 12.10 2.82 7.34
C PHE A 126 13.50 2.46 7.88
N ARG A 127 13.63 2.30 9.20
CA ARG A 127 14.91 1.86 9.81
C ARG A 127 15.32 0.45 9.38
N LEU A 128 14.36 -0.47 9.29
CA LEU A 128 14.64 -1.83 8.82
C LEU A 128 15.09 -1.83 7.35
N MET A 129 14.42 -1.07 6.51
CA MET A 129 14.75 -0.91 5.09
C MET A 129 16.15 -0.32 4.91
N GLN A 130 16.51 0.70 5.70
CA GLN A 130 17.88 1.25 5.70
C GLN A 130 18.92 0.19 6.07
N LYS A 131 18.65 -0.58 7.13
CA LYS A 131 19.55 -1.65 7.57
C LYS A 131 19.72 -2.71 6.49
N VAL A 132 18.62 -3.23 5.94
CA VAL A 132 18.65 -4.27 4.89
C VAL A 132 19.37 -3.75 3.65
N ALA A 133 19.10 -2.51 3.23
CA ALA A 133 19.78 -1.92 2.08
C ALA A 133 21.30 -1.80 2.29
N ALA A 134 21.74 -1.44 3.49
CA ALA A 134 23.16 -1.42 3.83
C ALA A 134 23.77 -2.82 3.86
N ASP A 135 23.11 -3.77 4.53
CA ASP A 135 23.59 -5.16 4.69
C ASP A 135 23.67 -5.89 3.33
N GLN A 136 22.81 -5.53 2.37
CA GLN A 136 22.80 -6.07 1.01
C GLN A 136 23.67 -5.28 0.01
N GLY A 137 24.39 -4.24 0.46
CA GLY A 137 25.26 -3.44 -0.41
C GLY A 137 24.52 -2.61 -1.46
N LEU A 138 23.23 -2.31 -1.25
CA LEU A 138 22.43 -1.49 -2.17
C LEU A 138 22.78 0.01 -2.07
N VAL A 139 23.40 0.43 -0.98
CA VAL A 139 23.83 1.82 -0.76
C VAL A 139 25.29 1.96 -1.23
N PRO A 140 25.66 2.98 -2.04
CA PRO A 140 24.93 4.23 -2.32
C PRO A 140 24.10 4.26 -3.61
N GLU A 141 23.97 3.14 -4.31
CA GLU A 141 23.26 3.07 -5.59
C GLU A 141 21.76 3.40 -5.43
N PHE A 142 21.14 2.81 -4.41
CA PHE A 142 19.75 3.08 -4.01
C PHE A 142 19.70 4.11 -2.87
N GLU A 143 18.87 5.13 -3.03
CA GLU A 143 18.49 5.99 -1.92
C GLU A 143 17.39 5.34 -1.08
N VAL A 144 17.51 5.40 0.24
CA VAL A 144 16.45 4.94 1.15
C VAL A 144 15.78 6.16 1.77
N ARG A 145 14.52 6.42 1.41
CA ARG A 145 13.79 7.65 1.81
C ARG A 145 12.45 7.32 2.44
N CYS A 146 12.01 8.19 3.34
CA CYS A 146 10.63 8.25 3.78
C CYS A 146 10.06 9.58 3.26
N PHE A 147 9.00 9.52 2.47
CA PHE A 147 8.34 10.72 1.91
C PHE A 147 7.05 11.03 2.66
N LEU A 148 6.59 12.28 2.54
CA LEU A 148 5.26 12.75 2.90
C LEU A 148 4.64 13.32 1.61
N ASP A 149 4.73 12.57 0.52
CA ASP A 149 4.50 13.06 -0.84
C ASP A 149 3.67 12.02 -1.63
N ALA A 150 2.75 12.53 -2.45
CA ALA A 150 1.41 11.96 -2.67
C ALA A 150 1.30 10.78 -3.65
N PHE A 151 0.70 9.69 -3.16
CA PHE A 151 -0.25 8.85 -3.89
C PHE A 151 -1.47 8.70 -2.98
N SER A 152 -2.70 8.77 -3.51
CA SER A 152 -3.91 8.71 -2.68
C SER A 152 -4.90 7.67 -3.18
N ILE A 153 -5.43 6.93 -2.21
CA ILE A 153 -6.52 5.96 -2.27
C ILE A 153 -7.31 6.25 -0.99
N SER A 154 -8.62 6.51 -1.10
CA SER A 154 -9.44 6.83 0.06
C SER A 154 -9.53 5.65 1.03
N GLU A 155 -9.37 5.94 2.32
CA GLU A 155 -9.74 5.06 3.42
C GLU A 155 -11.05 5.59 3.99
N SER A 156 -12.07 4.74 4.13
CA SER A 156 -13.36 5.15 4.70
C SER A 156 -13.37 4.94 6.21
N THR A 157 -12.48 5.59 6.95
CA THR A 157 -12.62 5.64 8.41
C THR A 157 -13.54 6.78 8.81
N ASP A 158 -14.84 6.51 8.88
CA ASP A 158 -15.69 7.16 9.87
C ASP A 158 -15.27 6.61 11.25
N PHE A 159 -14.21 7.17 11.83
CA PHE A 159 -13.99 7.02 13.26
C PHE A 159 -15.13 7.75 13.95
N ASN A 160 -16.16 7.00 14.35
CA ASN A 160 -17.15 7.47 15.29
C ASN A 160 -16.42 7.86 16.59
N THR A 161 -16.23 9.16 16.82
CA THR A 161 -15.56 9.72 18.00
C THR A 161 -16.35 9.54 19.31
N ASP A 162 -17.39 8.71 19.32
CA ASP A 162 -18.25 8.50 20.49
C ASP A 162 -17.86 7.30 21.38
N CYS A 163 -16.62 6.81 21.30
CA CYS A 163 -16.08 5.85 22.26
C CYS A 163 -14.60 6.10 22.50
N PHE A 164 -14.28 7.10 23.34
CA PHE A 164 -13.34 7.09 24.49
C PHE A 164 -13.07 8.51 24.96
#